data_AF-Q0UI86-F1
#
_entry.id   AF-Q0UI86-F1
#
_cell.length_a   1.000
_cell.length_b   1.000
_cell.length_c   1.000
_cell.angle_alpha   90.00
_cell.angle_beta   90.00
_cell.angle_gamma   90.00
#
_symmetry.space_group_name_H-M   'P 1'
#
loop_
_entity.id
_entity.type
_entity.pdbx_description
1 polymer ?
#
loop_
_entity_poly.entity_id
_entity_poly.type
_entity_poly.pdbx_seq_one_letter_code
_entity_poly.pdbx_strand_id
1 'polypeptide(L)'
;MEKSRQGIQGIGRMLFSQCTEIINPATNRGLPPNLVAEDPSTSMIFKGTDLNVAALTAELGFLANPVNHVQTAEMGNQSLNSLALISARYTHTANEVLSQLMAAHIIALCQALDLRAMHMQFVENYRAEFFQLVEKHYELGGSLQNFDGPLNNKEPVHSSPVPNVSNGQPEARAKQSESIAIDSLSNVLWSQLLKAFDTTTSLDADERFQVIAKSLRLILIDDTGFSSTSNVVEKTVDFTKELAASLRTAWCSHRDAYLVHGDASPVLGQASKAMYRFVRQTLKIPLLATKQLKTPSSEELVSGSGFYGEQAPTVGSYTGIVYRALRDGALAKVAVDIVDLSLE
;
A
#
# COMPACT_ATOMS: atom_id res chain seq x y z
N MET A 1 -37.59 -3.92 -15.70
CA MET A 1 -37.27 -4.19 -14.27
C MET A 1 -36.46 -5.47 -14.14
N GLU A 2 -36.94 -6.62 -14.60
CA GLU A 2 -36.17 -7.90 -14.60
C GLU A 2 -34.73 -7.78 -15.13
N LYS A 3 -34.55 -7.31 -16.37
CA LYS A 3 -33.22 -7.11 -16.97
C LYS A 3 -32.36 -6.12 -16.19
N SER A 4 -32.97 -5.06 -15.67
CA SER A 4 -32.27 -4.06 -14.83
C SER A 4 -31.75 -4.71 -13.55
N ARG A 5 -32.54 -5.57 -12.90
CA ARG A 5 -32.16 -6.30 -11.69
C ARG A 5 -31.03 -7.30 -11.95
N GLN A 6 -31.04 -7.98 -13.09
CA GLN A 6 -29.92 -8.82 -13.54
C GLN A 6 -28.65 -7.99 -13.78
N GLY A 7 -28.79 -6.81 -14.39
CA GLY A 7 -27.68 -5.86 -14.55
C GLY A 7 -27.06 -5.42 -13.23
N ILE A 8 -27.90 -5.08 -12.23
CA ILE A 8 -27.48 -4.75 -10.86
C ILE A 8 -26.67 -5.90 -10.26
N GLN A 9 -27.12 -7.14 -10.40
CA GLN A 9 -26.39 -8.31 -9.93
C GLN A 9 -25.05 -8.49 -10.64
N GLY A 10 -24.99 -8.24 -11.95
CA GLY A 10 -23.74 -8.28 -12.72
C GLY A 10 -22.72 -7.24 -12.22
N ILE A 11 -23.16 -6.00 -11.96
CA ILE A 11 -22.32 -4.94 -11.37
C ILE A 11 -21.86 -5.36 -9.97
N GLY A 12 -22.76 -5.88 -9.13
CA GLY A 12 -22.42 -6.34 -7.78
C GLY A 12 -21.33 -7.41 -7.79
N ARG A 13 -21.42 -8.40 -8.69
CA ARG A 13 -20.38 -9.43 -8.83
C ARG A 13 -19.02 -8.87 -9.22
N MET A 14 -18.98 -7.93 -10.16
CA MET A 14 -17.74 -7.27 -10.57
C MET A 14 -17.11 -6.51 -9.39
N LEU A 15 -17.88 -5.70 -8.69
CA LEU A 15 -17.41 -4.92 -7.55
C LEU A 15 -16.94 -5.84 -6.40
N PHE A 16 -17.65 -6.94 -6.16
CA PHE A 16 -17.23 -7.96 -5.19
C PHE A 16 -15.87 -8.56 -5.53
N SER A 17 -15.68 -9.02 -6.77
CA SER A 17 -14.41 -9.58 -7.22
C SER A 17 -13.26 -8.59 -7.06
N GLN A 18 -13.47 -7.32 -7.41
CA GLN A 18 -12.47 -6.27 -7.23
C GLN A 18 -12.18 -5.97 -5.76
N CYS A 19 -13.22 -5.95 -4.91
CA CYS A 19 -13.08 -5.68 -3.47
C CYS A 19 -12.31 -6.79 -2.74
N THR A 20 -12.61 -8.05 -3.03
CA THR A 20 -11.91 -9.17 -2.39
C THR A 20 -10.46 -9.28 -2.92
N GLU A 21 -10.23 -8.98 -4.20
CA GLU A 21 -8.88 -8.95 -4.79
C GLU A 21 -7.97 -7.92 -4.12
N ILE A 22 -8.48 -6.71 -3.83
CA ILE A 22 -7.68 -5.64 -3.22
C ILE A 22 -7.41 -5.88 -1.73
N ILE A 23 -8.34 -6.52 -1.02
CA ILE A 23 -8.20 -6.85 0.41
C ILE A 23 -7.20 -8.01 0.61
N ASN A 24 -7.13 -8.95 -0.34
CA ASN A 24 -6.32 -10.15 -0.23
C ASN A 24 -4.83 -9.91 -0.55
N PRO A 25 -3.91 -10.12 0.41
CA PRO A 25 -2.46 -9.92 0.21
C PRO A 25 -1.86 -10.80 -0.89
N ALA A 26 -2.49 -11.95 -1.21
CA ALA A 26 -2.00 -12.84 -2.27
C ALA A 26 -2.24 -12.28 -3.69
N THR A 27 -3.16 -11.33 -3.85
CA THR A 27 -3.59 -10.82 -5.17
C THR A 27 -3.42 -9.30 -5.32
N ASN A 28 -3.32 -8.55 -4.23
CA ASN A 28 -3.35 -7.09 -4.22
C ASN A 28 -2.02 -6.38 -4.54
N ARG A 29 -1.00 -7.13 -4.98
CA ARG A 29 0.32 -6.63 -5.40
C ARG A 29 1.03 -5.81 -4.32
N GLY A 30 1.21 -6.37 -3.13
CA GLY A 30 2.02 -5.74 -2.08
C GLY A 30 1.28 -4.68 -1.26
N LEU A 31 -0.06 -4.70 -1.20
CA LEU A 31 -0.76 -3.99 -0.13
C LEU A 31 -0.73 -4.83 1.16
N PRO A 32 -0.76 -4.19 2.35
CA PRO A 32 -0.91 -4.89 3.61
C PRO A 32 -2.18 -5.76 3.65
N PRO A 33 -2.16 -6.91 4.36
CA PRO A 33 -3.34 -7.74 4.53
C PRO A 33 -4.47 -6.95 5.20
N ASN A 34 -5.71 -7.14 4.72
CA ASN A 34 -6.89 -6.43 5.24
C ASN A 34 -6.77 -4.90 5.20
N LEU A 35 -5.92 -4.35 4.31
CA LEU A 35 -5.70 -2.92 4.14
C LEU A 35 -5.38 -2.19 5.45
N VAL A 36 -4.64 -2.86 6.34
CA VAL A 36 -4.22 -2.31 7.62
C VAL A 36 -3.10 -1.29 7.38
N ALA A 37 -3.25 -0.09 7.94
CA ALA A 37 -2.24 0.97 7.84
C ALA A 37 -1.13 0.84 8.90
N GLU A 38 -1.41 0.13 9.99
CA GLU A 38 -0.51 -0.17 11.10
C GLU A 38 0.17 -1.53 10.88
N ASP A 39 0.73 -2.11 11.94
CA ASP A 39 1.28 -3.46 11.90
C ASP A 39 0.17 -4.51 11.73
N PRO A 40 0.31 -5.49 10.81
CA PRO A 40 -0.71 -6.49 10.53
C PRO A 40 -1.23 -7.26 11.75
N SER A 41 -0.40 -7.48 12.78
CA SER A 41 -0.83 -8.16 14.01
C SER A 41 -1.80 -7.33 14.86
N THR A 42 -1.83 -6.01 14.67
CA THR A 42 -2.60 -5.07 15.52
C THR A 42 -4.08 -5.09 15.17
N SER A 43 -4.43 -5.37 13.90
CA SER A 43 -5.80 -5.16 13.43
C SER A 43 -6.18 -5.99 12.21
N MET A 44 -7.49 -6.09 11.98
CA MET A 44 -8.10 -6.81 10.87
C MET A 44 -9.25 -5.98 10.25
N ILE A 45 -9.04 -4.67 10.13
CA ILE A 45 -10.08 -3.64 9.88
C ILE A 45 -11.03 -4.01 8.73
N PHE A 46 -10.51 -4.49 7.59
CA PHE A 46 -11.35 -4.83 6.43
C PHE A 46 -11.78 -6.30 6.35
N LYS A 47 -11.44 -7.14 7.33
CA LYS A 47 -11.91 -8.53 7.35
C LYS A 47 -13.44 -8.62 7.45
N GLY A 48 -14.06 -7.74 8.24
CA GLY A 48 -15.51 -7.63 8.32
C GLY A 48 -16.12 -7.11 7.01
N THR A 49 -15.43 -6.19 6.33
CA THR A 49 -15.85 -5.66 5.02
C THR A 49 -15.87 -6.76 3.96
N ASP A 50 -14.86 -7.63 3.90
CA ASP A 50 -14.79 -8.76 2.97
C ASP A 50 -15.98 -9.73 3.16
N LEU A 51 -16.30 -10.06 4.42
CA LEU A 51 -17.50 -10.86 4.74
C LEU A 51 -18.80 -10.16 4.33
N ASN A 52 -18.89 -8.85 4.59
CA ASN A 52 -20.06 -8.05 4.26
C ASN A 52 -20.33 -7.99 2.75
N VAL A 53 -19.31 -7.70 1.93
CA VAL A 53 -19.49 -7.65 0.47
C VAL A 53 -19.84 -9.01 -0.12
N ALA A 54 -19.36 -10.12 0.47
CA ALA A 54 -19.77 -11.46 0.09
C ALA A 54 -21.26 -11.70 0.36
N ALA A 55 -21.75 -11.33 1.57
CA ALA A 55 -23.15 -11.46 1.94
C ALA A 55 -24.07 -10.63 1.03
N LEU A 56 -23.74 -9.37 0.78
CA LEU A 56 -24.49 -8.49 -0.12
C LEU A 56 -24.54 -9.04 -1.54
N THR A 57 -23.43 -9.62 -2.03
CA THR A 57 -23.39 -10.23 -3.37
C THR A 57 -24.25 -11.48 -3.46
N ALA A 58 -24.28 -12.30 -2.41
CA ALA A 58 -25.16 -13.47 -2.34
C ALA A 58 -26.64 -13.05 -2.36
N GLU A 59 -26.99 -12.00 -1.61
CA GLU A 59 -28.34 -11.42 -1.61
C GLU A 59 -28.73 -10.87 -2.99
N LEU A 60 -27.83 -10.15 -3.68
CA LEU A 60 -28.05 -9.73 -5.06
C LEU A 60 -28.29 -10.91 -6.00
N GLY A 61 -27.58 -12.03 -5.79
CA GLY A 61 -27.79 -13.28 -6.52
C GLY A 61 -29.21 -13.82 -6.35
N PHE A 62 -29.71 -13.84 -5.11
CA PHE A 62 -31.08 -14.26 -4.81
C PHE A 62 -32.12 -13.31 -5.42
N LEU A 63 -31.92 -12.00 -5.26
CA LEU A 63 -32.84 -10.98 -5.79
C LEU A 63 -32.91 -10.98 -7.32
N ALA A 64 -31.87 -11.43 -8.03
CA ALA A 64 -31.84 -11.49 -9.49
C ALA A 64 -32.80 -12.52 -10.11
N ASN A 65 -33.39 -13.41 -9.31
CA ASN A 65 -34.38 -14.39 -9.79
C ASN A 65 -35.58 -13.71 -10.45
N PRO A 66 -36.13 -14.30 -11.52
CA PRO A 66 -37.18 -13.66 -12.29
C PRO A 66 -38.53 -13.62 -11.56
N VAL A 67 -39.25 -12.52 -11.65
CA VAL A 67 -40.65 -12.41 -11.16
C VAL A 67 -41.60 -12.87 -12.26
N ASN A 68 -41.64 -14.17 -12.52
CA ASN A 68 -42.47 -14.79 -13.57
C ASN A 68 -43.56 -15.72 -13.01
N HIS A 69 -43.87 -15.61 -11.72
CA HIS A 69 -44.83 -16.44 -10.99
C HIS A 69 -46.29 -15.99 -11.20
N VAL A 70 -46.69 -15.78 -12.44
CA VAL A 70 -48.02 -15.29 -12.83
C VAL A 70 -49.10 -16.27 -12.33
N GLN A 71 -50.12 -15.73 -11.65
CA GLN A 71 -51.31 -16.47 -11.26
C GLN A 71 -52.50 -15.95 -12.05
N THR A 72 -53.41 -16.86 -12.39
CA THR A 72 -54.71 -16.49 -12.95
C THR A 72 -55.50 -15.73 -11.89
N ALA A 73 -55.75 -14.45 -12.14
CA ALA A 73 -56.49 -13.58 -11.23
C ALA A 73 -57.90 -13.29 -11.76
N GLU A 74 -58.73 -12.72 -10.88
CA GLU A 74 -60.06 -12.20 -11.21
C GLU A 74 -60.93 -13.23 -11.94
N MET A 75 -61.14 -14.37 -11.28
CA MET A 75 -62.03 -15.45 -11.74
C MET A 75 -61.73 -16.00 -13.15
N GLY A 76 -60.49 -15.86 -13.64
CA GLY A 76 -60.09 -16.34 -14.97
C GLY A 76 -59.93 -15.25 -16.03
N ASN A 77 -60.38 -14.02 -15.76
CA ASN A 77 -60.29 -12.91 -16.71
C ASN A 77 -58.85 -12.40 -16.87
N GLN A 78 -58.02 -12.52 -15.84
CA GLN A 78 -56.60 -12.13 -15.88
C GLN A 78 -55.68 -13.34 -15.82
N SER A 79 -55.78 -14.21 -16.82
CA SER A 79 -54.91 -15.38 -17.00
C SER A 79 -53.45 -15.01 -17.27
N LEU A 80 -53.20 -13.78 -17.74
CA LEU A 80 -51.88 -13.16 -17.87
C LEU A 80 -51.88 -11.79 -17.19
N ASN A 81 -50.83 -11.51 -16.43
CA ASN A 81 -50.57 -10.21 -15.83
C ASN A 81 -49.05 -9.98 -15.72
N SER A 82 -48.63 -8.72 -15.71
CA SER A 82 -47.22 -8.36 -15.90
C SER A 82 -46.37 -8.46 -14.64
N LEU A 83 -46.99 -8.51 -13.46
CA LEU A 83 -46.34 -8.40 -12.14
C LEU A 83 -45.38 -7.20 -12.03
N ALA A 84 -45.56 -6.16 -12.86
CA ALA A 84 -44.55 -5.13 -13.09
C ALA A 84 -44.16 -4.37 -11.81
N LEU A 85 -45.12 -4.05 -10.95
CA LEU A 85 -44.86 -3.36 -9.68
C LEU A 85 -44.10 -4.25 -8.68
N ILE A 86 -44.36 -5.56 -8.67
CA ILE A 86 -43.63 -6.52 -7.82
C ILE A 86 -42.19 -6.60 -8.29
N SER A 87 -41.98 -6.74 -9.59
CA SER A 87 -40.65 -6.69 -10.23
C SER A 87 -39.92 -5.38 -9.90
N ALA A 88 -40.60 -4.24 -9.95
CA ALA A 88 -40.03 -2.94 -9.60
C ALA A 88 -39.58 -2.86 -8.14
N ARG A 89 -40.39 -3.37 -7.19
CA ARG A 89 -40.04 -3.40 -5.75
C ARG A 89 -38.77 -4.21 -5.48
N TYR A 90 -38.65 -5.42 -6.01
CA TYR A 90 -37.43 -6.21 -5.85
C TYR A 90 -36.22 -5.59 -6.56
N THR A 91 -36.44 -4.90 -7.67
CA THR A 91 -35.37 -4.13 -8.34
C THR A 91 -34.90 -2.96 -7.49
N HIS A 92 -35.83 -2.29 -6.79
CA HIS A 92 -35.50 -1.23 -5.84
C HIS A 92 -34.69 -1.77 -4.65
N THR A 93 -35.11 -2.88 -4.03
CA THR A 93 -34.34 -3.54 -2.97
C THR A 93 -32.95 -3.95 -3.44
N ALA A 94 -32.83 -4.52 -4.64
CA ALA A 94 -31.51 -4.86 -5.21
C ALA A 94 -30.61 -3.61 -5.38
N ASN A 95 -31.18 -2.46 -5.73
CA ASN A 95 -30.43 -1.22 -5.82
C ASN A 95 -29.92 -0.73 -4.45
N GLU A 96 -30.67 -0.96 -3.37
CA GLU A 96 -30.22 -0.65 -2.00
C GLU A 96 -29.06 -1.54 -1.57
N VAL A 97 -29.16 -2.85 -1.83
CA VAL A 97 -28.08 -3.82 -1.56
C VAL A 97 -26.82 -3.47 -2.36
N LEU A 98 -26.96 -3.15 -3.66
CA LEU A 98 -25.84 -2.71 -4.48
C LEU A 98 -25.21 -1.41 -3.95
N SER A 99 -26.02 -0.46 -3.50
CA SER A 99 -25.51 0.80 -2.93
C SER A 99 -24.69 0.56 -1.66
N GLN A 100 -25.07 -0.41 -0.82
CA GLN A 100 -24.28 -0.80 0.35
C GLN A 100 -22.93 -1.41 -0.06
N LEU A 101 -22.92 -2.27 -1.08
CA LEU A 101 -21.71 -2.89 -1.61
C LEU A 101 -20.77 -1.83 -2.21
N MET A 102 -21.31 -0.92 -3.02
CA MET A 102 -20.56 0.21 -3.60
C MET A 102 -19.94 1.09 -2.51
N ALA A 103 -20.69 1.43 -1.46
CA ALA A 103 -20.17 2.23 -0.36
C ALA A 103 -18.98 1.56 0.35
N ALA A 104 -19.10 0.26 0.65
CA ALA A 104 -18.02 -0.53 1.24
C ALA A 104 -16.78 -0.57 0.33
N HIS A 105 -16.99 -0.78 -0.97
CA HIS A 105 -15.91 -0.84 -1.96
C HIS A 105 -15.17 0.50 -2.11
N ILE A 106 -15.89 1.63 -2.15
CA ILE A 106 -15.29 2.97 -2.26
C ILE A 106 -14.36 3.27 -1.08
N ILE A 107 -14.74 2.87 0.14
CA ILE A 107 -13.87 3.03 1.32
C ILE A 107 -12.63 2.15 1.21
N ALA A 108 -12.77 0.90 0.78
CA ALA A 108 -11.64 0.00 0.57
C ALA A 108 -10.67 0.54 -0.50
N LEU A 109 -11.19 1.09 -1.60
CA LEU A 109 -10.36 1.72 -2.63
C LEU A 109 -9.61 2.94 -2.09
N CYS A 110 -10.27 3.86 -1.38
CA CYS A 110 -9.60 5.03 -0.82
C CYS A 110 -8.53 4.63 0.21
N GLN A 111 -8.81 3.61 1.03
CA GLN A 111 -7.83 3.04 1.95
C GLN A 111 -6.60 2.51 1.21
N ALA A 112 -6.81 1.70 0.17
CA ALA A 112 -5.73 1.12 -0.62
C ALA A 112 -4.90 2.18 -1.36
N LEU A 113 -5.54 3.25 -1.87
CA LEU A 113 -4.85 4.38 -2.49
C LEU A 113 -3.92 5.08 -1.50
N ASP A 114 -4.38 5.31 -0.27
CA ASP A 114 -3.57 5.89 0.79
C ASP A 114 -2.37 5.01 1.16
N LEU A 115 -2.58 3.70 1.33
CA LEU A 115 -1.49 2.77 1.64
C LEU A 115 -0.44 2.75 0.52
N ARG A 116 -0.88 2.81 -0.74
CA ARG A 116 0.04 2.84 -1.88
C ARG A 116 0.80 4.15 -1.95
N ALA A 117 0.13 5.29 -1.78
CA ALA A 117 0.75 6.60 -1.77
C ALA A 117 1.76 6.74 -0.61
N MET A 118 1.38 6.29 0.59
CA MET A 118 2.25 6.24 1.76
C MET A 118 3.53 5.45 1.48
N HIS A 119 3.40 4.26 0.88
CA HIS A 119 4.56 3.42 0.54
C HIS A 119 5.44 4.05 -0.54
N MET A 120 4.84 4.60 -1.60
CA MET A 120 5.59 5.27 -2.68
C MET A 120 6.42 6.44 -2.14
N GLN A 121 5.80 7.30 -1.32
CA GLN A 121 6.48 8.45 -0.71
C GLN A 121 7.60 8.00 0.23
N PHE A 122 7.38 6.94 1.02
CA PHE A 122 8.42 6.38 1.88
C PHE A 122 9.64 5.92 1.07
N VAL A 123 9.41 5.13 0.02
CA VAL A 123 10.47 4.58 -0.83
C VAL A 123 11.26 5.71 -1.51
N GLU A 124 10.57 6.74 -2.00
CA GLU A 124 11.21 7.90 -2.62
C GLU A 124 12.11 8.65 -1.63
N ASN A 125 11.60 8.92 -0.43
CA ASN A 125 12.32 9.67 0.61
C ASN A 125 13.49 8.88 1.21
N TYR A 126 13.34 7.56 1.37
CA TYR A 126 14.34 6.72 2.03
C TYR A 126 15.54 6.37 1.13
N ARG A 127 15.40 6.55 -0.20
CA ARG A 127 16.44 6.14 -1.16
C ARG A 127 17.81 6.76 -0.87
N ALA A 128 17.86 8.04 -0.54
CA ALA A 128 19.13 8.73 -0.28
C ALA A 128 19.83 8.15 0.97
N GLU A 129 19.08 7.94 2.05
CA GLU A 129 19.60 7.35 3.29
C GLU A 129 20.10 5.91 3.06
N PHE A 130 19.37 5.12 2.25
CA PHE A 130 19.81 3.79 1.86
C PHE A 130 21.16 3.81 1.14
N PHE A 131 21.34 4.69 0.15
CA PHE A 131 22.59 4.77 -0.63
C PHE A 131 23.76 5.21 0.26
N GLN A 132 23.51 6.15 1.20
CA GLN A 132 24.51 6.55 2.20
C GLN A 132 24.90 5.38 3.12
N LEU A 133 23.95 4.54 3.52
CA LEU A 133 24.26 3.34 4.32
C LEU A 133 25.09 2.32 3.54
N VAL A 134 24.80 2.12 2.25
CA VAL A 134 25.62 1.25 1.40
C VAL A 134 27.04 1.81 1.28
N GLU A 135 27.19 3.09 0.95
CA GLU A 135 28.49 3.77 0.84
C GLU A 135 29.29 3.72 2.16
N LYS A 136 28.64 3.95 3.30
CA LYS A 136 29.27 3.88 4.63
C LYS A 136 29.89 2.51 4.92
N HIS A 137 29.24 1.43 4.49
CA HIS A 137 29.68 0.06 4.73
C HIS A 137 30.57 -0.48 3.60
N TYR A 138 30.51 0.16 2.43
CA TYR A 138 31.52 0.04 1.39
C TYR A 138 32.83 0.70 1.89
N GLU A 139 34.00 0.16 1.53
CA GLU A 139 35.31 0.78 1.81
C GLU A 139 35.86 0.91 3.25
N LEU A 140 35.38 0.19 4.26
CA LEU A 140 36.06 0.12 5.58
C LEU A 140 37.27 -0.85 5.62
N GLY A 141 37.98 -1.07 4.50
CA GLY A 141 39.07 -2.07 4.38
C GLY A 141 40.42 -1.54 3.89
N GLY A 142 40.49 -0.27 3.46
CA GLY A 142 41.69 0.34 2.89
C GLY A 142 42.57 1.10 3.88
N SER A 143 42.75 0.63 5.13
CA SER A 143 43.84 1.14 5.96
C SER A 143 45.09 0.34 5.66
N LEU A 144 45.95 0.94 4.83
CA LEU A 144 47.33 0.59 4.50
C LEU A 144 47.99 -0.28 5.60
N GLN A 145 48.13 -1.59 5.34
CA GLN A 145 49.15 -2.38 6.02
C GLN A 145 50.51 -1.97 5.46
N ASN A 146 51.14 -0.98 6.11
CA ASN A 146 52.58 -0.76 5.99
C ASN A 146 53.29 -2.02 6.52
N PHE A 147 53.62 -2.93 5.62
CA PHE A 147 54.56 -4.01 5.91
C PHE A 147 55.97 -3.40 6.02
N ASP A 148 56.36 -3.00 7.23
CA ASP A 148 57.76 -2.70 7.56
C ASP A 148 58.54 -4.02 7.62
N GLY A 149 59.20 -4.36 6.51
CA GLY A 149 60.25 -5.37 6.46
C GLY A 149 61.63 -4.74 6.71
N PRO A 150 62.54 -5.36 7.48
CA PRO A 150 63.81 -4.76 7.82
C PRO A 150 64.84 -5.01 6.71
N LEU A 151 65.40 -3.96 6.11
CA LEU A 151 66.56 -4.10 5.23
C LEU A 151 67.70 -3.15 5.58
N ASN A 152 68.87 -3.78 5.61
CA ASN A 152 70.17 -3.36 6.09
C ASN A 152 70.96 -2.69 4.94
N ASN A 153 71.54 -1.52 5.21
CA ASN A 153 72.83 -0.96 4.73
C ASN A 153 73.33 -1.21 3.29
N LYS A 154 73.48 -0.16 2.47
CA LYS A 154 74.76 0.52 2.06
C LYS A 154 74.59 1.48 0.86
N GLU A 155 75.39 2.54 0.87
CA GLU A 155 75.44 3.76 0.03
C GLU A 155 76.01 3.56 -1.43
N PRO A 156 76.42 4.63 -2.17
CA PRO A 156 75.63 5.50 -3.07
C PRO A 156 76.20 5.48 -4.52
N VAL A 157 75.70 6.32 -5.45
CA VAL A 157 76.46 7.06 -6.51
C VAL A 157 75.63 7.49 -7.76
N HIS A 158 75.70 8.81 -8.06
CA HIS A 158 75.61 9.59 -9.32
C HIS A 158 74.38 9.62 -10.29
N SER A 159 73.67 10.78 -10.22
CA SER A 159 73.28 11.76 -11.26
C SER A 159 72.69 11.37 -12.63
N SER A 160 71.47 11.86 -12.92
CA SER A 160 71.12 12.80 -14.03
C SER A 160 69.63 13.24 -13.96
N PRO A 161 69.24 14.43 -14.46
CA PRO A 161 67.87 14.95 -14.34
C PRO A 161 67.00 14.60 -15.56
N VAL A 162 65.79 14.10 -15.33
CA VAL A 162 64.74 13.91 -16.36
C VAL A 162 63.48 14.67 -15.93
N PRO A 163 62.72 15.31 -16.84
CA PRO A 163 61.64 16.22 -16.47
C PRO A 163 60.47 15.49 -15.83
N ASN A 164 59.93 16.12 -14.80
CA ASN A 164 58.77 15.72 -14.02
C ASN A 164 57.53 15.58 -14.92
N VAL A 165 57.11 14.35 -15.23
CA VAL A 165 55.78 14.07 -15.80
C VAL A 165 54.83 13.88 -14.61
N SER A 166 53.83 14.75 -14.57
CA SER A 166 52.74 14.83 -13.60
C SER A 166 52.17 13.47 -13.18
N ASN A 167 52.49 13.05 -11.96
CA ASN A 167 52.04 11.81 -11.33
C ASN A 167 50.66 11.96 -10.64
N GLY A 168 49.68 12.51 -11.36
CA GLY A 168 48.34 12.86 -10.80
C GLY A 168 47.15 12.04 -11.35
N GLN A 169 47.39 11.07 -12.24
CA GLN A 169 46.32 10.36 -12.98
C GLN A 169 45.83 9.01 -12.41
N PRO A 170 46.62 8.18 -11.69
CA PRO A 170 46.13 6.86 -11.28
C PRO A 170 45.12 6.91 -10.12
N GLU A 171 45.27 7.83 -9.17
CA GLU A 171 44.36 7.96 -8.02
C GLU A 171 42.96 8.47 -8.42
N ALA A 172 42.89 9.45 -9.33
CA ALA A 172 41.62 9.97 -9.82
C ALA A 172 40.83 8.91 -10.60
N ARG A 173 41.53 8.05 -11.36
CA ARG A 173 40.93 6.96 -12.14
C ARG A 173 40.44 5.81 -11.26
N ALA A 174 41.17 5.48 -10.18
CA ALA A 174 40.79 4.46 -9.22
C ALA A 174 39.53 4.86 -8.42
N LYS A 175 39.49 6.10 -7.91
CA LYS A 175 38.30 6.65 -7.22
C LYS A 175 37.07 6.68 -8.11
N GLN A 176 37.25 6.98 -9.40
CA GLN A 176 36.15 6.98 -10.37
C GLN A 176 35.63 5.56 -10.65
N SER A 177 36.50 4.55 -10.74
CA SER A 177 36.06 3.16 -10.91
C SER A 177 35.36 2.59 -9.68
N GLU A 178 35.78 3.01 -8.49
CA GLU A 178 35.22 2.57 -7.21
C GLU A 178 33.83 3.18 -7.00
N SER A 179 33.67 4.47 -7.26
CA SER A 179 32.36 5.14 -7.29
C SER A 179 31.36 4.47 -8.25
N ILE A 180 31.79 4.07 -9.44
CA ILE A 180 30.94 3.35 -10.40
C ILE A 180 30.52 1.97 -9.86
N ALA A 181 31.41 1.27 -9.14
CA ALA A 181 31.10 -0.02 -8.54
C ALA A 181 30.09 0.10 -7.40
N ILE A 182 30.25 1.09 -6.51
CA ILE A 182 29.31 1.41 -5.42
C ILE A 182 27.93 1.72 -5.98
N ASP A 183 27.86 2.56 -7.01
CA ASP A 183 26.59 2.94 -7.63
C ASP A 183 25.89 1.72 -8.24
N SER A 184 26.64 0.85 -8.92
CA SER A 184 26.11 -0.40 -9.47
C SER A 184 25.55 -1.31 -8.37
N LEU A 185 26.33 -1.58 -7.32
CA LEU A 185 25.90 -2.42 -6.19
C LEU A 185 24.68 -1.83 -5.47
N SER A 186 24.70 -0.52 -5.20
CA SER A 186 23.59 0.20 -4.55
C SER A 186 22.29 0.05 -5.32
N ASN A 187 22.33 0.16 -6.64
CA ASN A 187 21.15 -0.03 -7.49
C ASN A 187 20.64 -1.48 -7.47
N VAL A 188 21.53 -2.48 -7.45
CA VAL A 188 21.14 -3.90 -7.35
C VAL A 188 20.49 -4.18 -6.00
N LEU A 189 21.12 -3.73 -4.90
CA LEU A 189 20.58 -3.90 -3.55
C LEU A 189 19.24 -3.18 -3.39
N TRP A 190 19.12 -1.96 -3.94
CA TRP A 190 17.87 -1.20 -3.93
C TRP A 190 16.74 -1.95 -4.66
N SER A 191 17.02 -2.47 -5.86
CA SER A 191 16.03 -3.28 -6.61
C SER A 191 15.57 -4.52 -5.84
N GLN A 192 16.49 -5.20 -5.17
CA GLN A 192 16.14 -6.36 -4.33
C GLN A 192 15.34 -5.95 -3.10
N LEU A 193 15.68 -4.83 -2.47
CA LEU A 193 14.94 -4.28 -1.33
C LEU A 193 13.50 -3.94 -1.73
N LEU A 194 13.27 -3.32 -2.89
CA LEU A 194 11.91 -3.05 -3.40
C LEU A 194 11.09 -4.33 -3.60
N LYS A 195 11.69 -5.39 -4.16
CA LYS A 195 11.01 -6.69 -4.29
C LYS A 195 10.67 -7.31 -2.93
N ALA A 196 11.56 -7.15 -1.95
CA ALA A 196 11.33 -7.66 -0.61
C ALA A 196 10.22 -6.89 0.13
N PHE A 197 9.98 -5.61 -0.19
CA PHE A 197 8.83 -4.87 0.34
C PHE A 197 7.49 -5.50 -0.03
N ASP A 198 7.33 -5.92 -1.29
CA ASP A 198 6.09 -6.49 -1.81
C ASP A 198 5.76 -7.87 -1.21
N THR A 199 6.78 -8.67 -0.88
CA THR A 199 6.61 -10.04 -0.38
C THR A 199 6.50 -10.15 1.15
N THR A 200 6.76 -9.07 1.88
CA THR A 200 6.83 -9.06 3.35
C THR A 200 5.73 -8.21 4.00
N THR A 201 4.68 -7.84 3.26
CA THR A 201 3.62 -6.95 3.74
C THR A 201 2.76 -7.53 4.87
N SER A 202 2.81 -8.84 5.08
CA SER A 202 2.13 -9.54 6.17
C SER A 202 2.90 -9.57 7.49
N LEU A 203 4.14 -9.06 7.51
CA LEU A 203 4.98 -9.01 8.70
C LEU A 203 4.89 -7.64 9.37
N ASP A 204 4.93 -7.63 10.71
CA ASP A 204 5.05 -6.42 11.49
C ASP A 204 6.41 -5.75 11.28
N ALA A 205 6.49 -4.42 11.42
CA ALA A 205 7.70 -3.64 11.14
C ALA A 205 8.97 -4.20 11.81
N ASP A 206 8.86 -4.67 13.05
CA ASP A 206 9.98 -5.21 13.84
C ASP A 206 10.64 -6.44 13.19
N GLU A 207 9.83 -7.35 12.64
CA GLU A 207 10.31 -8.54 11.95
C GLU A 207 10.57 -8.27 10.47
N ARG A 208 9.69 -7.50 9.83
CA ARG A 208 9.69 -7.20 8.39
C ARG A 208 11.04 -6.66 7.93
N PHE A 209 11.55 -5.63 8.60
CA PHE A 209 12.79 -4.98 8.17
C PHE A 209 14.03 -5.84 8.45
N GLN A 210 13.97 -6.73 9.45
CA GLN A 210 15.02 -7.73 9.67
C GLN A 210 15.06 -8.74 8.53
N VAL A 211 13.90 -9.22 8.07
CA VAL A 211 13.80 -10.15 6.93
C VAL A 211 14.27 -9.48 5.64
N ILE A 212 13.82 -8.25 5.37
CA ILE A 212 14.25 -7.46 4.20
C ILE A 212 15.77 -7.29 4.20
N ALA A 213 16.36 -6.80 5.30
CA ALA A 213 17.80 -6.57 5.37
C ALA A 213 18.59 -7.86 5.19
N LYS A 214 18.16 -8.97 5.82
CA LYS A 214 18.80 -10.29 5.66
C LYS A 214 18.76 -10.81 4.22
N SER A 215 17.72 -10.47 3.44
CA SER A 215 17.60 -10.90 2.04
C SER A 215 18.69 -10.32 1.13
N LEU A 216 19.35 -9.23 1.55
CA LEU A 216 20.40 -8.55 0.78
C LEU A 216 21.79 -9.17 0.96
N ARG A 217 21.97 -10.07 1.95
CA ARG A 217 23.28 -10.60 2.33
C ARG A 217 24.03 -11.31 1.21
N LEU A 218 23.32 -12.11 0.41
CA LEU A 218 23.95 -12.86 -0.67
C LEU A 218 24.51 -11.93 -1.75
N ILE A 219 23.81 -10.84 -2.07
CA ILE A 219 24.26 -9.85 -3.05
C ILE A 219 25.54 -9.14 -2.57
N LEU A 220 25.63 -8.85 -1.27
CA LEU A 220 26.83 -8.26 -0.68
C LEU A 220 28.02 -9.22 -0.72
N ILE A 221 27.80 -10.51 -0.46
CA ILE A 221 28.87 -11.53 -0.47
C ILE A 221 29.33 -11.84 -1.91
N ASP A 222 28.44 -11.80 -2.89
CA ASP A 222 28.81 -12.05 -4.29
C ASP A 222 29.55 -10.85 -4.92
N ASP A 223 29.46 -9.65 -4.34
CA ASP A 223 30.18 -8.48 -4.81
C ASP A 223 31.68 -8.55 -4.49
N THR A 224 32.52 -8.44 -5.53
CA THR A 224 33.97 -8.59 -5.39
C THR A 224 34.61 -7.46 -4.58
N GLY A 225 34.06 -6.25 -4.62
CA GLY A 225 34.58 -5.10 -3.88
C GLY A 225 34.30 -5.25 -2.37
N PHE A 226 33.08 -5.67 -2.04
CA PHE A 226 32.67 -5.92 -0.67
C PHE A 226 33.41 -7.14 -0.06
N SER A 227 33.53 -8.23 -0.82
CA SER A 227 34.15 -9.49 -0.37
C SER A 227 35.66 -9.49 -0.30
N SER A 228 36.34 -8.51 -0.88
CA SER A 228 37.81 -8.39 -0.80
C SER A 228 38.29 -7.88 0.57
N THR A 229 37.38 -7.51 1.48
CA THR A 229 37.74 -6.96 2.79
C THR A 229 37.95 -8.04 3.86
N SER A 230 38.85 -7.81 4.82
CA SER A 230 38.88 -8.62 6.04
C SER A 230 37.57 -8.42 6.82
N ASN A 231 37.03 -9.51 7.38
CA ASN A 231 35.78 -9.53 8.16
C ASN A 231 34.47 -9.29 7.38
N VAL A 232 34.37 -9.73 6.11
CA VAL A 232 33.15 -9.64 5.28
C VAL A 232 31.88 -10.08 6.02
N VAL A 233 31.96 -11.18 6.77
CA VAL A 233 30.82 -11.73 7.52
C VAL A 233 30.33 -10.76 8.60
N GLU A 234 31.24 -10.18 9.38
CA GLU A 234 30.93 -9.23 10.44
C GLU A 234 30.33 -7.94 9.84
N LYS A 235 30.96 -7.39 8.80
CA LYS A 235 30.44 -6.22 8.06
C LYS A 235 29.05 -6.47 7.47
N THR A 236 28.82 -7.65 6.89
CA THR A 236 27.51 -8.04 6.36
C THR A 236 26.45 -8.06 7.47
N VAL A 237 26.80 -8.61 8.64
CA VAL A 237 25.90 -8.66 9.79
C VAL A 237 25.60 -7.25 10.30
N ASP A 238 26.62 -6.42 10.46
CA ASP A 238 26.50 -5.03 10.92
C ASP A 238 25.68 -4.17 9.96
N PHE A 239 25.95 -4.24 8.66
CA PHE A 239 25.15 -3.58 7.63
C PHE A 239 23.69 -3.99 7.74
N THR A 240 23.39 -5.31 7.81
CA THR A 240 21.98 -5.75 7.88
C THR A 240 21.29 -5.30 9.16
N LYS A 241 22.01 -5.24 10.29
CA LYS A 241 21.46 -4.76 11.56
C LYS A 241 21.18 -3.25 11.52
N GLU A 242 22.12 -2.47 10.99
CA GLU A 242 21.97 -1.01 10.86
C GLU A 242 20.86 -0.65 9.86
N LEU A 243 20.84 -1.31 8.70
CA LEU A 243 19.79 -1.13 7.70
C LEU A 243 18.40 -1.46 8.26
N ALA A 244 18.25 -2.58 8.96
CA ALA A 244 16.95 -2.94 9.55
C ALA A 244 16.47 -1.91 10.59
N ALA A 245 17.38 -1.39 11.41
CA ALA A 245 17.07 -0.37 12.41
C ALA A 245 16.71 0.99 11.78
N SER A 246 17.47 1.42 10.76
CA SER A 246 17.19 2.63 9.99
C SER A 246 15.85 2.53 9.26
N LEU A 247 15.60 1.44 8.52
CA LEU A 247 14.33 1.17 7.84
C LEU A 247 13.14 1.23 8.81
N ARG A 248 13.25 0.56 9.96
CA ARG A 248 12.18 0.54 10.98
C ARG A 248 11.87 1.95 11.48
N THR A 249 12.90 2.71 11.81
CA THR A 249 12.75 4.04 12.38
C THR A 249 12.15 5.00 11.35
N ALA A 250 12.68 5.01 10.13
CA ALA A 250 12.18 5.82 9.03
C ALA A 250 10.73 5.45 8.67
N TRP A 251 10.42 4.14 8.58
CA TRP A 251 9.08 3.66 8.25
C TRP A 251 8.05 4.04 9.31
N CYS A 252 8.32 3.78 10.59
CA CYS A 252 7.38 4.09 11.66
C CYS A 252 7.13 5.60 11.74
N SER A 253 8.18 6.42 11.62
CA SER A 253 8.05 7.88 11.59
C SER A 253 7.19 8.35 10.40
N HIS A 254 7.47 7.85 9.20
CA HIS A 254 6.73 8.21 7.98
C HIS A 254 5.26 7.75 8.03
N ARG A 255 5.02 6.51 8.44
CA ARG A 255 3.68 5.93 8.59
C ARG A 255 2.85 6.74 9.59
N ASP A 256 3.41 7.02 10.76
CA ASP A 256 2.70 7.74 11.82
C ASP A 256 2.38 9.19 11.39
N ALA A 257 3.26 9.84 10.62
CA ALA A 257 2.98 11.14 10.01
C ALA A 257 1.87 11.06 8.94
N TYR A 258 1.92 10.06 8.06
CA TYR A 258 0.91 9.86 7.00
C TYR A 258 -0.47 9.52 7.58
N LEU A 259 -0.55 8.79 8.70
CA LEU A 259 -1.81 8.51 9.39
C LEU A 259 -2.56 9.77 9.85
N VAL A 260 -1.84 10.87 10.08
CA VAL A 260 -2.42 12.15 10.53
C VAL A 260 -2.65 13.12 9.37
N HIS A 261 -1.70 13.19 8.42
CA HIS A 261 -1.65 14.24 7.40
C HIS A 261 -1.54 13.72 5.96
N GLY A 262 -1.67 12.42 5.74
CA GLY A 262 -1.52 11.79 4.43
C GLY A 262 -2.55 12.25 3.41
N ASP A 263 -2.10 12.33 2.16
CA ASP A 263 -2.95 12.64 1.00
C ASP A 263 -2.42 11.88 -0.23
N ALA A 264 -3.27 11.02 -0.80
CA ALA A 264 -2.97 10.30 -2.03
C ALA A 264 -3.20 11.15 -3.29
N SER A 265 -3.85 12.31 -3.19
CA SER A 265 -4.17 13.17 -4.34
C SER A 265 -3.00 13.40 -5.32
N PRO A 266 -1.74 13.65 -4.88
CA PRO A 266 -0.64 13.95 -5.80
C PRO A 266 -0.35 12.85 -6.83
N VAL A 267 -0.63 11.59 -6.50
CA VAL A 267 -0.37 10.42 -7.38
C VAL A 267 -1.61 9.97 -8.16
N LEU A 268 -2.74 10.66 -8.02
CA LEU A 268 -4.00 10.32 -8.68
C LEU A 268 -4.25 11.15 -9.94
N GLY A 269 -4.79 10.48 -10.96
CA GLY A 269 -5.37 11.14 -12.13
C GLY A 269 -6.60 11.98 -11.78
N GLN A 270 -7.02 12.87 -12.68
CA GLN A 270 -8.04 13.89 -12.39
C GLN A 270 -9.37 13.30 -11.87
N ALA A 271 -9.89 12.27 -12.55
CA ALA A 271 -11.14 11.61 -12.19
C ALA A 271 -11.08 10.93 -10.81
N SER A 272 -10.07 10.09 -10.58
CA SER A 272 -9.91 9.37 -9.31
C SER A 272 -9.59 10.32 -8.16
N LYS A 273 -8.85 11.40 -8.42
CA LYS A 273 -8.58 12.48 -7.46
C LYS A 273 -9.87 13.17 -7.00
N ALA A 274 -10.79 13.47 -7.91
CA ALA A 274 -12.08 14.08 -7.55
C ALA A 274 -12.89 13.16 -6.61
N MET A 275 -12.99 11.88 -6.94
CA MET A 275 -13.69 10.90 -6.10
C MET A 275 -13.01 10.70 -4.73
N TYR A 276 -11.68 10.56 -4.72
CA TYR A 276 -10.89 10.43 -3.50
C TYR A 276 -11.04 11.66 -2.59
N ARG A 277 -10.95 12.87 -3.15
CA ARG A 277 -11.15 14.12 -2.39
C ARG A 277 -12.58 14.25 -1.88
N PHE A 278 -13.59 13.83 -2.65
CA PHE A 278 -14.95 13.80 -2.14
C PHE A 278 -15.04 12.93 -0.87
N VAL A 279 -14.44 11.74 -0.86
CA VAL A 279 -14.44 10.86 0.31
C VAL A 279 -13.61 11.44 1.48
N ARG A 280 -12.36 11.83 1.23
CA ARG A 280 -11.44 12.29 2.29
C ARG A 280 -11.73 13.71 2.78
N GLN A 281 -12.06 14.62 1.88
CA GLN A 281 -12.16 16.05 2.17
C GLN A 281 -13.60 16.54 2.30
N THR A 282 -14.55 16.05 1.50
CA THR A 282 -15.96 16.46 1.60
C THR A 282 -16.70 15.67 2.66
N LEU A 283 -16.63 14.33 2.60
CA LEU A 283 -17.27 13.44 3.59
C LEU A 283 -16.47 13.29 4.89
N LYS A 284 -15.24 13.80 4.94
CA LYS A 284 -14.34 13.77 6.12
C LYS A 284 -14.07 12.36 6.64
N ILE A 285 -13.99 11.38 5.74
CA ILE A 285 -13.68 10.00 6.11
C ILE A 285 -12.15 9.83 6.14
N PRO A 286 -11.52 9.62 7.31
CA PRO A 286 -10.07 9.55 7.41
C PRO A 286 -9.51 8.23 6.85
N LEU A 287 -8.18 8.15 6.76
CA LEU A 287 -7.46 6.88 6.67
C LEU A 287 -7.80 6.04 7.92
N LEU A 288 -8.28 4.82 7.73
CA LEU A 288 -8.76 4.00 8.83
C LEU A 288 -7.58 3.29 9.52
N ALA A 289 -7.45 3.49 10.83
CA ALA A 289 -6.52 2.80 11.70
C ALA A 289 -7.14 2.57 13.09
N THR A 290 -6.53 1.71 13.89
CA THR A 290 -7.11 1.20 15.14
C THR A 290 -7.36 2.30 16.16
N LYS A 291 -6.48 3.32 16.22
CA LYS A 291 -6.66 4.46 17.15
C LYS A 291 -7.91 5.27 16.88
N GLN A 292 -8.35 5.36 15.62
CA GLN A 292 -9.52 6.13 15.19
C GLN A 292 -10.80 5.29 15.15
N LEU A 293 -10.72 3.98 15.35
CA LEU A 293 -11.85 3.07 15.33
C LEU A 293 -12.07 2.48 16.72
N LYS A 294 -13.27 2.62 17.27
CA LYS A 294 -13.61 2.01 18.56
C LYS A 294 -14.87 1.18 18.41
N THR A 295 -14.77 -0.10 18.77
CA THR A 295 -15.95 -0.95 18.93
C THR A 295 -16.69 -0.48 20.18
N PRO A 296 -17.95 -0.01 20.09
CA PRO A 296 -18.71 0.39 21.26
C PRO A 296 -18.96 -0.83 22.17
N SER A 297 -18.95 -0.61 23.49
CA SER A 297 -19.29 -1.66 24.44
C SER A 297 -20.79 -2.01 24.35
N SER A 298 -21.19 -3.19 24.84
CA SER A 298 -22.60 -3.59 24.90
C SER A 298 -23.46 -2.55 25.65
N GLU A 299 -22.90 -1.88 26.65
CA GLU A 299 -23.56 -0.84 27.43
C GLU A 299 -23.69 0.47 26.64
N GLU A 300 -22.63 0.88 25.93
CA GLU A 300 -22.63 2.06 25.03
C GLU A 300 -23.61 1.87 23.85
N LEU A 301 -23.78 0.63 23.36
CA LEU A 301 -24.76 0.28 22.34
C LEU A 301 -26.21 0.43 22.83
N VAL A 302 -26.49 0.07 24.08
CA VAL A 302 -27.83 0.13 24.68
C VAL A 302 -28.21 1.55 25.09
N SER A 303 -27.25 2.34 25.60
CA SER A 303 -27.50 3.73 26.00
C SER A 303 -27.54 4.70 24.81
N GLY A 304 -27.02 4.29 23.65
CA GLY A 304 -26.86 5.17 22.48
C GLY A 304 -25.81 6.27 22.68
N SER A 305 -25.15 6.33 23.84
CA SER A 305 -24.12 7.30 24.19
C SER A 305 -22.75 6.64 24.07
N GLY A 306 -22.01 6.95 23.01
CA GLY A 306 -20.59 6.58 22.95
C GLY A 306 -19.74 7.39 23.95
N PHE A 307 -18.43 7.17 23.91
CA PHE A 307 -17.47 7.91 24.72
C PHE A 307 -17.54 9.42 24.37
N TYR A 308 -17.71 10.30 25.37
CA TYR A 308 -18.01 11.73 25.20
C TYR A 308 -19.38 12.09 24.57
N GLY A 309 -20.34 11.18 24.51
CA GLY A 309 -21.70 11.50 24.04
C GLY A 309 -21.90 11.46 22.52
N GLU A 310 -20.87 11.08 21.76
CA GLU A 310 -20.96 10.78 20.33
C GLU A 310 -20.65 9.30 20.08
N GLN A 311 -21.40 8.63 19.18
CA GLN A 311 -21.13 7.23 18.82
C GLN A 311 -19.71 7.11 18.23
N ALA A 312 -18.89 6.24 18.81
CA ALA A 312 -17.53 6.08 18.31
C ALA A 312 -17.53 5.55 16.87
N PRO A 313 -16.74 6.14 15.97
CA PRO A 313 -16.82 5.79 14.56
C PRO A 313 -16.28 4.38 14.32
N THR A 314 -17.09 3.57 13.67
CA THR A 314 -16.71 2.24 13.17
C THR A 314 -16.51 2.28 11.66
N VAL A 315 -15.94 1.22 11.08
CA VAL A 315 -15.91 1.04 9.61
C VAL A 315 -17.33 1.13 9.04
N GLY A 316 -18.32 0.57 9.74
CA GLY A 316 -19.73 0.65 9.39
C GLY A 316 -20.28 2.07 9.42
N SER A 317 -19.88 2.89 10.40
CA SER A 317 -20.29 4.29 10.51
C SER A 317 -19.82 5.10 9.30
N TYR A 318 -18.55 4.94 8.89
CA TYR A 318 -18.01 5.59 7.69
C TYR A 318 -18.64 5.05 6.40
N THR A 319 -18.84 3.72 6.31
CA THR A 319 -19.56 3.10 5.19
C THR A 319 -20.97 3.69 5.05
N GLY A 320 -21.64 3.91 6.18
CA GLY A 320 -22.95 4.56 6.22
C GLY A 320 -22.93 6.00 5.71
N ILE A 321 -21.85 6.76 5.90
CA ILE A 321 -21.72 8.12 5.34
C ILE A 321 -21.65 8.06 3.81
N VAL A 322 -20.82 7.18 3.25
CA VAL A 322 -20.74 7.01 1.78
C VAL A 322 -22.06 6.49 1.22
N TYR A 323 -22.71 5.55 1.90
CA TYR A 323 -24.02 5.05 1.51
C TYR A 323 -25.06 6.18 1.45
N ARG A 324 -25.11 7.08 2.44
CA ARG A 324 -26.02 8.24 2.41
C ARG A 324 -25.70 9.18 1.24
N ALA A 325 -24.42 9.45 0.98
CA ALA A 325 -23.98 10.27 -0.15
C ALA A 325 -24.30 9.66 -1.53
N LEU A 326 -24.41 8.34 -1.62
CA LEU A 326 -24.93 7.65 -2.81
C LEU A 326 -26.45 7.85 -2.94
N ARG A 327 -27.18 7.79 -1.82
CA ARG A 327 -28.65 7.85 -1.79
C ARG A 327 -29.23 9.24 -1.97
N ASP A 328 -28.54 10.28 -1.49
CA ASP A 328 -28.94 11.68 -1.68
C ASP A 328 -28.47 12.29 -3.02
N GLY A 329 -27.68 11.53 -3.79
CA GLY A 329 -27.17 11.94 -5.10
C GLY A 329 -25.90 12.80 -5.06
N ALA A 330 -25.34 13.08 -3.88
CA ALA A 330 -24.11 13.88 -3.77
C ALA A 330 -22.93 13.23 -4.49
N LEU A 331 -22.77 11.90 -4.36
CA LEU A 331 -21.71 11.17 -5.07
C LEU A 331 -21.98 11.08 -6.57
N ALA A 332 -23.25 10.92 -6.96
CA ALA A 332 -23.65 10.89 -8.37
C ALA A 332 -23.28 12.20 -9.08
N LYS A 333 -23.46 13.35 -8.40
CA LYS A 333 -23.03 14.65 -8.91
C LYS A 333 -21.53 14.67 -9.23
N VAL A 334 -20.69 14.20 -8.31
CA VAL A 334 -19.22 14.13 -8.54
C VAL A 334 -18.90 13.25 -9.75
N ALA A 335 -19.59 12.13 -9.92
CA ALA A 335 -19.40 11.25 -11.07
C ALA A 335 -19.80 11.92 -12.40
N VAL A 336 -20.90 12.68 -12.41
CA VAL A 336 -21.32 13.46 -13.59
C VAL A 336 -20.30 14.54 -13.92
N ASP A 337 -19.86 15.32 -12.92
CA ASP A 337 -18.85 16.37 -13.11
C ASP A 337 -17.54 15.81 -13.69
N ILE A 338 -17.13 14.60 -13.28
CA ILE A 338 -15.96 13.91 -13.85
C ILE A 338 -16.13 13.58 -15.32
N VAL A 339 -17.32 13.10 -15.72
CA VAL A 339 -17.60 12.73 -17.12
C VAL A 339 -17.69 13.98 -17.99
N ASP A 340 -18.32 15.05 -17.51
CA ASP A 340 -18.43 16.31 -18.24
C ASP A 340 -17.05 16.92 -18.52
N LEU A 341 -16.15 16.90 -17.52
CA LEU A 341 -14.75 17.34 -17.69
C LEU A 341 -13.93 16.48 -18.66
N SER A 342 -14.39 15.27 -19.00
CA SER A 342 -13.69 14.40 -19.95
C SER A 342 -14.11 14.61 -21.41
N LEU A 343 -15.17 15.39 -21.63
CA LEU A 343 -15.71 15.72 -22.95
C LEU A 343 -15.16 17.04 -23.51
N GLU A 344 -14.41 17.80 -22.70
CA GLU A 344 -13.70 19.03 -23.08
C GLU A 344 -12.23 18.76 -23.45
#